data_AF-A0AAX4NG37-F1
#
_entry.id   AF-A0AAX4NG37-F1
#
_cell.length_a   1.000
_cell.length_b   1.000
_cell.length_c   1.000
_cell.angle_alpha   90.00
_cell.angle_beta   90.00
_cell.angle_gamma   90.00
#
_symmetry.space_group_name_H-M   'P 1'
#
loop_
_entity.id
_entity.type
_entity.pdbx_description
1 polymer ?
#
loop_
_entity_poly.entity_id
_entity_poly.type
_entity_poly.pdbx_seq_one_letter_code
_entity_poly.pdbx_strand_id
1 'polypeptide(L)'
;MNRKMMILMVAVVATVLPAVAVADVMVTGSVSGSGVMAMDAFTVQPGSNYASAHSSSGFTWTASHINESEILGDISVGIMSNETIYEVNVLDINFSSSGYFNLTVNVPTVLPGSGTAEFPADSTIYFSTTPFTLTASGISSTQSVSLSNPGSTTLNFHHVTPSTTIYIAFEVGAGPYSGASFSLSGVFSS
;
A
#
# COMPACT_ATOMS: atom_id res chain seq x y z
N MET A 1 -24.80 34.75 -82.75
CA MET A 1 -24.24 33.50 -82.18
C MET A 1 -25.26 32.90 -81.22
N ASN A 2 -25.70 31.67 -81.47
CA ASN A 2 -26.86 31.05 -80.79
C ASN A 2 -26.50 30.56 -79.37
N ARG A 3 -27.22 31.06 -78.36
CA ARG A 3 -27.10 30.68 -76.93
C ARG A 3 -27.13 29.16 -76.66
N LYS A 4 -27.70 28.38 -77.58
CA LYS A 4 -27.77 26.91 -77.50
C LYS A 4 -26.40 26.23 -77.62
N MET A 5 -25.44 26.84 -78.32
CA MET A 5 -24.11 26.23 -78.51
C MET A 5 -23.19 26.43 -77.29
N MET A 6 -23.41 27.49 -76.51
CA MET A 6 -22.65 27.77 -75.28
C MET A 6 -23.00 26.81 -74.14
N ILE A 7 -24.27 26.42 -73.99
CA ILE A 7 -24.69 25.46 -72.94
C ILE A 7 -24.13 24.06 -73.22
N LEU A 8 -24.03 23.66 -74.49
CA LEU A 8 -23.52 22.34 -74.85
C LEU A 8 -22.01 22.20 -74.52
N MET A 9 -21.20 23.25 -74.70
CA MET A 9 -19.78 23.19 -74.33
C MET A 9 -19.54 23.18 -72.82
N VAL A 10 -20.36 23.88 -72.02
CA VAL A 10 -20.23 23.87 -70.55
C VAL A 10 -20.57 22.48 -69.97
N ALA A 11 -21.57 21.79 -70.55
CA ALA A 11 -21.93 20.44 -70.13
C ALA A 11 -20.82 19.40 -70.40
N VAL A 12 -20.09 19.55 -71.51
CA VAL A 12 -18.97 18.64 -71.85
C VAL A 12 -17.72 18.92 -71.02
N VAL A 13 -17.46 20.17 -70.62
CA VAL A 13 -16.34 20.49 -69.73
C VAL A 13 -16.60 20.01 -68.28
N ALA A 14 -17.86 19.97 -67.85
CA ALA A 14 -18.22 19.47 -66.51
C ALA A 14 -18.17 17.93 -66.38
N THR A 15 -18.22 17.18 -67.49
CA THR A 15 -18.17 15.70 -67.45
C THR A 15 -16.76 15.12 -67.64
N VAL A 16 -15.77 15.95 -67.96
CA VAL A 16 -14.39 15.49 -68.23
C VAL A 16 -13.42 15.81 -67.09
N LEU A 17 -13.88 16.41 -65.98
CA LEU A 17 -13.06 16.43 -64.77
C LEU A 17 -13.09 15.03 -64.15
N PRO A 18 -11.96 14.30 -64.09
CA PRO A 18 -11.89 13.12 -63.26
C PRO A 18 -12.12 13.59 -61.83
N ALA A 19 -13.15 13.04 -61.18
CA ALA A 19 -13.31 13.18 -59.75
C ALA A 19 -12.04 12.61 -59.11
N VAL A 20 -11.12 13.48 -58.69
CA VAL A 20 -10.04 13.10 -57.79
C VAL A 20 -10.72 12.81 -56.46
N ALA A 21 -11.22 11.58 -56.32
CA ALA A 21 -11.54 11.04 -55.02
C ALA A 21 -10.21 10.93 -54.28
N VAL A 22 -9.89 11.95 -53.48
CA VAL A 22 -8.87 11.84 -52.46
C VAL A 22 -9.40 10.79 -51.49
N ALA A 23 -8.94 9.56 -51.68
CA ALA A 23 -9.13 8.52 -50.69
C ALA A 23 -8.29 8.95 -49.48
N ASP A 24 -8.93 9.58 -48.50
CA ASP A 24 -8.36 9.63 -47.16
C ASP A 24 -8.22 8.18 -46.70
N VAL A 25 -6.98 7.69 -46.71
CA VAL A 25 -6.63 6.41 -46.10
C VAL A 25 -6.74 6.64 -44.60
N MET A 26 -7.92 6.39 -44.05
CA MET A 26 -8.08 6.28 -42.61
C MET A 26 -7.35 5.00 -42.17
N VAL A 27 -6.11 5.15 -41.73
CA VAL A 27 -5.42 4.08 -41.00
C VAL A 27 -6.05 4.03 -39.62
N THR A 28 -7.10 3.23 -39.45
CA THR A 28 -7.62 2.88 -38.13
C THR A 28 -6.71 1.83 -37.51
N GLY A 29 -5.65 2.29 -36.85
CA GLY A 29 -4.93 1.45 -35.90
C GLY A 29 -5.82 1.21 -34.68
N SER A 30 -6.31 -0.02 -34.51
CA SER A 30 -6.80 -0.44 -33.20
C SER A 30 -5.58 -0.76 -32.35
N VAL A 31 -5.26 0.12 -31.41
CA VAL A 31 -4.35 -0.24 -30.30
C VAL A 31 -5.23 -0.92 -29.26
N SER A 32 -5.45 -2.22 -29.40
CA SER A 32 -6.01 -3.04 -28.33
C SER A 32 -4.90 -3.39 -27.34
N GLY A 33 -4.64 -2.46 -26.41
CA GLY A 33 -3.92 -2.80 -25.20
C GLY A 33 -4.82 -3.67 -24.33
N SER A 34 -4.59 -4.99 -24.30
CA SER A 34 -5.11 -5.82 -23.21
C SER A 34 -4.26 -5.53 -21.98
N GLY A 35 -4.56 -4.43 -21.30
CA GLY A 35 -4.06 -4.19 -19.97
C GLY A 35 -4.79 -5.13 -19.02
N VAL A 36 -4.15 -6.23 -18.63
CA VAL A 36 -4.61 -6.98 -17.46
C VAL A 36 -4.23 -6.14 -16.25
N MET A 37 -5.23 -5.65 -15.49
CA MET A 37 -4.94 -5.07 -14.17
C MET A 37 -4.27 -6.16 -13.35
N ALA A 38 -3.01 -5.94 -12.97
CA ALA A 38 -2.38 -6.76 -11.94
C ALA A 38 -3.18 -6.52 -10.65
N MET A 39 -3.81 -7.57 -10.12
CA MET A 39 -4.48 -7.50 -8.83
C MET A 39 -3.43 -7.34 -7.73
N ASP A 40 -3.76 -6.60 -6.67
CA ASP A 40 -2.85 -6.42 -5.53
C ASP A 40 -2.51 -7.78 -4.92
N ALA A 41 -1.22 -8.08 -4.76
CA ALA A 41 -0.75 -9.36 -4.21
C ALA A 41 -1.13 -9.56 -2.74
N PHE A 42 -1.36 -8.46 -2.01
CA PHE A 42 -1.83 -8.44 -0.64
C PHE A 42 -2.57 -7.13 -0.32
N THR A 43 -3.34 -7.13 0.76
CA THR A 43 -4.01 -5.95 1.30
C THR A 43 -3.76 -5.82 2.79
N VAL A 44 -3.69 -4.58 3.29
CA VAL A 44 -3.65 -4.28 4.73
C VAL A 44 -5.01 -3.76 5.14
N GLN A 45 -5.55 -4.27 6.24
CA GLN A 45 -6.84 -3.84 6.76
C GLN A 45 -6.82 -3.72 8.28
N PRO A 46 -7.74 -2.93 8.87
CA PRO A 46 -7.98 -2.93 10.30
C PRO A 46 -8.30 -4.35 10.80
N GLY A 47 -7.59 -4.78 11.85
CA GLY A 47 -7.87 -6.02 12.54
C GLY A 47 -9.01 -5.88 13.55
N SER A 48 -9.38 -7.00 14.17
CA SER A 48 -10.53 -7.09 15.08
C SER A 48 -10.54 -6.08 16.24
N ASN A 49 -9.37 -5.69 16.74
CA ASN A 49 -9.25 -4.77 17.88
C ASN A 49 -8.82 -3.36 17.49
N TYR A 50 -8.70 -3.06 16.20
CA TYR A 50 -8.24 -1.74 15.72
C TYR A 50 -9.06 -0.59 16.31
N ALA A 51 -10.39 -0.71 16.31
CA ALA A 51 -11.27 0.36 16.80
C ALA A 51 -11.07 0.64 18.31
N SER A 52 -10.83 -0.41 19.10
CA SER A 52 -10.49 -0.27 20.52
C SER A 52 -9.16 0.46 20.65
N ALA A 53 -8.09 -0.08 20.04
CA ALA A 53 -6.74 0.49 20.10
C ALA A 53 -6.68 1.96 19.66
N HIS A 54 -7.42 2.30 18.61
CA HIS A 54 -7.51 3.66 18.09
C HIS A 54 -8.17 4.62 19.06
N SER A 55 -9.18 4.14 19.80
CA SER A 55 -9.94 4.97 20.75
C SER A 55 -9.31 5.05 22.14
N SER A 56 -8.55 4.04 22.58
CA SER A 56 -8.05 3.94 23.96
C SER A 56 -6.64 4.47 24.19
N SER A 57 -5.81 4.59 23.15
CA SER A 57 -4.36 4.75 23.34
C SER A 57 -3.69 5.63 22.28
N GLY A 58 -4.47 6.20 21.35
CA GLY A 58 -3.98 7.02 20.24
C GLY A 58 -3.19 6.25 19.18
N PHE A 59 -3.36 4.92 19.09
CA PHE A 59 -2.82 4.14 17.97
C PHE A 59 -3.49 4.58 16.66
N THR A 60 -2.71 5.00 15.68
CA THR A 60 -3.23 5.38 14.37
C THR A 60 -2.39 4.73 13.29
N TRP A 61 -3.05 3.97 12.42
CA TRP A 61 -2.46 3.55 11.16
C TRP A 61 -2.90 4.52 10.08
N THR A 62 -1.93 5.07 9.36
CA THR A 62 -2.17 5.91 8.19
C THR A 62 -1.64 5.15 6.98
N ALA A 63 -2.56 4.59 6.20
CA ALA A 63 -2.22 3.93 4.95
C ALA A 63 -1.48 4.90 4.02
N SER A 64 -0.38 4.45 3.43
CA SER A 64 0.29 5.22 2.39
C SER A 64 -0.54 5.12 1.10
N HIS A 65 -1.29 6.18 0.77
CA HIS A 65 -2.15 6.21 -0.41
C HIS A 65 -1.43 6.68 -1.70
N ILE A 66 -0.10 6.85 -1.67
CA ILE A 66 0.64 7.49 -2.76
C ILE A 66 1.66 6.53 -3.40
N ASN A 67 1.18 5.87 -4.47
CA ASN A 67 1.92 5.26 -5.59
C ASN A 67 2.77 4.02 -5.30
N GLU A 68 3.35 3.44 -6.37
CA GLU A 68 4.14 2.21 -6.61
C GLU A 68 5.19 1.77 -5.54
N SER A 69 5.27 2.47 -4.42
CA SER A 69 6.15 2.20 -3.30
C SER A 69 5.62 1.06 -2.42
N GLU A 70 6.53 0.20 -2.00
CA GLU A 70 6.32 -0.93 -1.08
C GLU A 70 5.95 -0.49 0.36
N ILE A 71 5.71 0.79 0.60
CA ILE A 71 5.37 1.33 1.92
C ILE A 71 3.88 1.08 2.18
N LEU A 72 3.59 0.31 3.22
CA LEU A 72 2.23 -0.05 3.64
C LEU A 72 1.53 1.11 4.36
N GLY A 73 2.32 1.91 5.07
CA GLY A 73 1.85 3.06 5.82
C GLY A 73 2.68 3.31 7.06
N ASP A 74 2.31 4.38 7.74
CA ASP A 74 2.92 4.79 8.99
C ASP A 74 2.02 4.41 10.15
N ILE A 75 2.65 4.00 11.25
CA ILE A 75 1.97 3.72 12.50
C ILE A 75 2.45 4.74 13.50
N SER A 76 1.51 5.48 14.08
CA SER A 76 1.76 6.36 15.21
C SER A 76 1.08 5.86 16.46
N VAL A 77 1.73 6.08 17.59
CA VAL A 77 1.20 5.75 18.92
C VAL A 77 1.06 7.04 19.71
N GLY A 78 -0.06 7.19 20.41
CA GLY A 78 -0.40 8.38 21.16
C GLY A 78 0.33 8.51 22.49
N ILE A 79 -0.05 9.53 23.26
CA ILE A 79 0.51 9.82 24.58
C ILE A 79 0.00 8.77 25.57
N MET A 80 0.91 8.20 26.38
CA MET A 80 0.55 7.25 27.42
C MET A 80 1.11 7.65 28.79
N SER A 81 0.34 7.35 29.85
CA SER A 81 0.70 7.63 31.23
C SER A 81 1.29 6.38 31.89
N ASN A 82 2.61 6.22 31.88
CA ASN A 82 3.42 5.28 32.69
C ASN A 82 2.99 3.79 32.79
N GLU A 83 1.99 3.35 32.04
CA GLU A 83 1.47 1.99 32.02
C GLU A 83 1.89 1.29 30.72
N THR A 84 2.23 0.00 30.81
CA THR A 84 2.43 -0.83 29.62
C THR A 84 1.08 -1.15 29.00
N ILE A 85 0.94 -0.93 27.69
CA ILE A 85 -0.29 -1.20 26.96
C ILE A 85 -0.03 -2.31 25.94
N TYR A 86 -0.99 -3.24 25.84
CA TYR A 86 -0.97 -4.32 24.88
C TYR A 86 -2.17 -4.19 23.93
N GLU A 87 -1.90 -4.15 22.65
CA GLU A 87 -2.91 -4.04 21.59
C GLU A 87 -2.73 -5.21 20.61
N VAL A 88 -3.63 -6.18 20.62
CA VAL A 88 -3.48 -7.44 19.85
C VAL A 88 -4.37 -7.46 18.62
N ASN A 89 -3.90 -8.00 17.50
CA ASN A 89 -4.67 -8.15 16.25
C ASN A 89 -5.29 -6.82 15.78
N VAL A 90 -4.48 -5.78 15.74
CA VAL A 90 -4.92 -4.43 15.35
C VAL A 90 -4.82 -4.19 13.84
N LEU A 91 -3.94 -4.89 13.14
CA LEU A 91 -3.84 -4.85 11.69
C LEU A 91 -3.66 -6.26 11.15
N ASP A 92 -4.24 -6.50 9.98
CA ASP A 92 -4.15 -7.76 9.27
C ASP A 92 -3.59 -7.52 7.86
N ILE A 93 -2.67 -8.38 7.42
CA ILE A 93 -2.20 -8.44 6.04
C ILE A 93 -2.73 -9.72 5.42
N ASN A 94 -3.57 -9.61 4.40
CA ASN A 94 -4.13 -10.74 3.67
C ASN A 94 -3.53 -10.83 2.28
N PHE A 95 -3.26 -12.05 1.82
CA PHE A 95 -2.67 -12.27 0.51
C PHE A 95 -3.73 -12.71 -0.50
N SER A 96 -3.56 -12.32 -1.75
CA SER A 96 -4.39 -12.75 -2.88
C SER A 96 -3.67 -13.77 -3.78
N SER A 97 -2.34 -13.89 -3.61
CA SER A 97 -1.47 -14.77 -4.36
C SER A 97 -0.47 -15.50 -3.44
N SER A 98 0.13 -16.57 -3.94
CA SER A 98 1.16 -17.31 -3.21
C SER A 98 2.55 -16.79 -3.56
N GLY A 99 3.44 -16.71 -2.57
CA GLY A 99 4.81 -16.23 -2.79
C GLY A 99 5.62 -16.09 -1.50
N TYR A 100 6.62 -15.22 -1.58
CA TYR A 100 7.44 -14.76 -0.46
C TYR A 100 7.06 -13.33 -0.13
N PHE A 101 6.98 -13.03 1.16
CA PHE A 101 6.68 -11.69 1.65
C PHE A 101 7.71 -11.25 2.67
N ASN A 102 8.36 -10.11 2.40
CA ASN A 102 9.33 -9.51 3.29
C ASN A 102 8.71 -8.26 3.89
N LEU A 103 8.56 -8.24 5.21
CA LEU A 103 7.99 -7.13 5.95
C LEU A 103 9.11 -6.41 6.68
N THR A 104 9.30 -5.13 6.38
CA THR A 104 10.33 -4.28 6.96
C THR A 104 9.71 -3.28 7.90
N VAL A 105 10.17 -3.28 9.15
CA VAL A 105 9.87 -2.29 10.17
C VAL A 105 11.03 -1.30 10.20
N ASN A 106 10.75 -0.04 9.90
CA ASN A 106 11.74 1.02 9.94
C ASN A 106 11.44 1.98 11.09
N VAL A 107 12.21 1.83 12.16
CA VAL A 107 12.14 2.66 13.36
C VAL A 107 13.08 3.86 13.14
N PRO A 108 12.54 5.08 13.01
CA PRO A 108 13.36 6.27 12.81
C PRO A 108 14.32 6.49 13.99
N THR A 109 15.50 7.04 13.68
CA THR A 109 16.36 7.64 14.70
C THR A 109 15.75 8.96 15.13
N VAL A 110 15.47 9.12 16.42
CA VAL A 110 15.04 10.42 16.96
C VAL A 110 16.10 11.47 16.62
N LEU A 111 15.65 12.70 16.34
CA LEU A 111 16.44 13.85 15.89
C LEU A 111 17.89 13.88 16.41
N PRO A 112 18.85 14.40 15.60
CA PRO A 112 20.24 14.53 16.01
C PRO A 112 20.34 15.28 17.35
N GLY A 113 20.79 14.58 18.40
CA GLY A 113 21.15 15.18 19.69
C GLY A 113 20.23 14.91 20.89
N SER A 114 19.12 14.16 20.77
CA SER A 114 18.27 13.85 21.94
C SER A 114 18.68 12.60 22.72
N GLY A 115 19.37 11.63 22.10
CA GLY A 115 19.89 10.44 22.78
C GLY A 115 18.84 9.46 23.33
N THR A 116 17.55 9.71 23.10
CA THR A 116 16.43 8.88 23.57
C THR A 116 15.73 8.21 22.38
N ALA A 117 15.31 6.95 22.54
CA ALA A 117 14.49 6.24 21.56
C ALA A 117 13.13 6.93 21.35
N GLU A 118 12.53 6.79 20.16
CA GLU A 118 11.24 7.42 19.90
C GLU A 118 10.17 6.74 20.74
N PHE A 119 10.26 5.42 20.92
CA PHE A 119 9.35 4.65 21.76
C PHE A 119 9.92 4.45 23.18
N PRO A 120 9.04 4.30 24.20
CA PRO A 120 9.44 3.85 25.53
C PRO A 120 10.27 2.56 25.48
N ALA A 121 11.11 2.35 26.50
CA ALA A 121 11.83 1.10 26.67
C ALA A 121 10.85 -0.10 26.63
N ASP A 122 11.31 -1.24 26.10
CA ASP A 122 10.53 -2.48 25.97
C ASP A 122 9.34 -2.43 24.98
N SER A 123 9.13 -1.30 24.28
CA SER A 123 8.13 -1.24 23.21
C SER A 123 8.50 -2.17 22.06
N THR A 124 7.54 -2.98 21.62
CA THR A 124 7.74 -4.07 20.67
C THR A 124 6.52 -4.21 19.74
N ILE A 125 6.78 -4.43 18.45
CA ILE A 125 5.77 -4.86 17.47
C ILE A 125 5.92 -6.36 17.22
N TYR A 126 4.80 -7.06 17.10
CA TYR A 126 4.71 -8.50 16.95
C TYR A 126 4.00 -8.87 15.66
N PHE A 127 4.47 -9.94 15.02
CA PHE A 127 3.90 -10.48 13.79
C PHE A 127 3.68 -11.98 13.88
N SER A 128 2.53 -12.46 13.40
CA SER A 128 2.19 -13.88 13.48
C SER A 128 1.23 -14.26 12.35
N THR A 129 1.34 -15.50 11.86
CA THR A 129 0.37 -16.06 10.89
C THR A 129 -0.86 -16.68 11.58
N THR A 130 -0.90 -16.63 12.91
CA THR A 130 -2.05 -17.04 13.73
C THR A 130 -2.46 -15.89 14.64
N PRO A 131 -3.77 -15.72 14.95
CA PRO A 131 -4.23 -14.66 15.83
C PRO A 131 -3.49 -14.66 17.17
N PHE A 132 -3.13 -13.48 17.65
CA PHE A 132 -2.49 -13.32 18.95
C PHE A 132 -3.46 -13.61 20.09
N THR A 133 -2.91 -14.20 21.15
CA THR A 133 -3.57 -14.35 22.45
C THR A 133 -2.77 -13.58 23.48
N LEU A 134 -3.46 -12.80 24.32
CA LEU A 134 -2.84 -12.14 25.46
C LEU A 134 -2.70 -13.14 26.61
N THR A 135 -1.51 -13.25 27.17
CA THR A 135 -1.20 -14.10 28.33
C THR A 135 -0.84 -13.23 29.54
N ALA A 136 -0.70 -13.84 30.72
CA ALA A 136 -0.24 -13.15 31.90
C ALA A 136 1.17 -12.53 31.74
N SER A 137 1.96 -13.04 30.80
CA SER A 137 3.30 -12.57 30.46
C SER A 137 3.34 -11.66 29.23
N GLY A 138 2.19 -11.20 28.72
CA GLY A 138 2.10 -10.34 27.53
C GLY A 138 1.72 -11.10 26.26
N ILE A 139 2.18 -10.60 25.11
CA ILE A 139 1.83 -11.11 23.78
C ILE A 139 2.72 -12.31 23.43
N SER A 140 2.11 -13.46 23.13
CA SER A 140 2.84 -14.63 22.65
C SER A 140 3.14 -14.49 21.16
N SER A 141 4.42 -14.33 20.79
CA SER A 141 4.85 -14.28 19.39
C SER A 141 6.21 -14.96 19.17
N THR A 142 6.45 -15.42 17.95
CA THR A 142 7.76 -15.91 17.49
C THR A 142 8.52 -14.89 16.63
N GLN A 143 7.84 -13.85 16.12
CA GLN A 143 8.47 -12.77 15.37
C GLN A 143 8.11 -11.42 15.97
N SER A 144 9.13 -10.63 16.27
CA SER A 144 8.97 -9.32 16.87
C SER A 144 10.12 -8.38 16.48
N VAL A 145 9.85 -7.09 16.57
CA VAL A 145 10.85 -6.03 16.39
C VAL A 145 10.75 -5.08 17.59
N SER A 146 11.89 -4.83 18.22
CA SER A 146 11.98 -3.82 19.29
C SER A 146 11.90 -2.43 18.68
N LEU A 147 10.93 -1.64 19.13
CA LEU A 147 10.70 -0.26 18.69
C LEU A 147 11.55 0.75 19.48
N SER A 148 12.17 0.34 20.58
CA SER A 148 13.11 1.17 21.34
C SER A 148 14.50 1.27 20.68
N ASN A 149 14.77 0.50 19.63
CA ASN A 149 16.04 0.52 18.91
C ASN A 149 15.83 1.08 17.51
N PRO A 150 16.41 2.26 17.19
CA PRO A 150 16.37 2.77 15.83
C PRO A 150 17.02 1.84 14.83
N GLY A 151 16.50 1.84 13.60
CA GLY A 151 17.01 1.03 12.51
C GLY A 151 15.91 0.34 11.73
N SER A 152 16.34 -0.48 10.77
CA SER A 152 15.44 -1.24 9.91
C SER A 152 15.62 -2.73 10.19
N THR A 153 14.50 -3.42 10.42
CA THR A 153 14.45 -4.86 10.64
C THR A 153 13.49 -5.49 9.64
N THR A 154 13.97 -6.47 8.88
CA THR A 154 13.16 -7.22 7.90
C THR A 154 12.83 -8.61 8.44
N LEU A 155 11.54 -8.94 8.43
CA LEU A 155 10.99 -10.24 8.74
C LEU A 155 10.59 -10.94 7.44
N ASN A 156 10.91 -12.23 7.34
CA ASN A 156 10.69 -13.00 6.12
C ASN A 156 9.58 -14.02 6.35
N PHE A 157 8.50 -13.92 5.58
CA PHE A 157 7.40 -14.87 5.56
C PHE A 157 7.49 -15.71 4.29
N HIS A 158 8.00 -16.92 4.45
CA HIS A 158 8.11 -17.88 3.36
C HIS A 158 6.77 -18.57 3.11
N HIS A 159 6.40 -18.74 1.84
CA HIS A 159 5.20 -19.48 1.43
C HIS A 159 3.89 -18.88 1.96
N VAL A 160 3.73 -17.56 1.84
CA VAL A 160 2.41 -16.96 2.01
C VAL A 160 1.50 -17.46 0.89
N THR A 161 0.22 -17.62 1.18
CA THR A 161 -0.82 -18.11 0.26
C THR A 161 -2.09 -17.28 0.41
N PRO A 162 -3.09 -17.40 -0.49
CA PRO A 162 -4.36 -16.69 -0.34
C PRO A 162 -5.16 -17.01 0.93
N SER A 163 -4.80 -18.07 1.66
CA SER A 163 -5.39 -18.41 2.96
C SER A 163 -4.57 -17.90 4.15
N THR A 164 -3.45 -17.22 3.89
CA THR A 164 -2.55 -16.70 4.93
C THR A 164 -2.98 -15.29 5.32
N THR A 165 -3.05 -15.04 6.63
CA THR A 165 -3.18 -13.71 7.20
C THR A 165 -2.03 -13.49 8.16
N ILE A 166 -1.32 -12.37 8.02
CA ILE A 166 -0.36 -11.92 9.04
C ILE A 166 -1.09 -10.95 9.95
N TYR A 167 -1.18 -11.32 11.22
CA TYR A 167 -1.69 -10.49 12.30
C TYR A 167 -0.56 -9.65 12.86
N ILE A 168 -0.88 -8.40 13.21
CA ILE A 168 0.04 -7.46 13.83
C ILE A 168 -0.49 -7.09 15.21
N ALA A 169 0.39 -7.12 16.20
CA ALA A 169 0.12 -6.70 17.57
C ALA A 169 1.24 -5.80 18.11
N PHE A 170 0.95 -5.10 19.19
CA PHE A 170 1.81 -4.08 19.78
C PHE A 170 1.85 -4.24 21.29
N GLU A 171 3.05 -4.10 21.84
CA GLU A 171 3.28 -3.81 23.24
C GLU A 171 4.01 -2.49 23.30
N VAL A 172 3.41 -1.52 23.98
CA VAL A 172 4.02 -0.23 24.20
C VAL A 172 4.47 -0.22 25.65
N GLY A 173 5.78 -0.11 25.85
CA GLY A 173 6.38 -0.21 27.17
C GLY A 173 5.98 0.96 28.07
N ALA A 174 6.09 0.73 29.39
CA ALA A 174 5.77 1.73 30.38
C ALA A 174 6.77 2.90 30.35
N GLY A 175 6.25 4.12 30.40
CA GLY A 175 7.06 5.33 30.58
C GLY A 175 6.36 6.58 30.06
N PRO A 176 6.81 7.77 30.48
CA PRO A 176 6.28 9.02 29.95
C PRO A 176 6.76 9.20 28.52
N TYR A 177 5.84 9.42 27.60
CA TYR A 177 6.13 9.50 26.18
C TYR A 177 5.10 10.37 25.45
N SER A 178 5.56 11.13 24.46
CA SER A 178 4.79 12.19 23.79
C SER A 178 4.43 11.90 22.33
N GLY A 179 4.41 10.63 21.93
CA GLY A 179 4.12 10.22 20.55
C GLY A 179 5.37 10.00 19.70
N ALA A 180 5.26 9.06 18.77
CA ALA A 180 6.29 8.54 17.85
C ALA A 180 5.57 7.85 16.70
N SER A 181 6.32 7.67 15.63
CA SER A 181 5.91 6.89 14.49
C SER A 181 7.03 5.98 14.00
N PHE A 182 6.67 4.90 13.37
CA PHE A 182 7.57 4.11 12.54
C PHE A 182 6.84 3.72 11.26
N SER A 183 7.59 3.37 10.23
CA SER A 183 7.02 2.96 8.94
C SER A 183 7.07 1.45 8.74
N LEU A 184 6.05 0.93 8.08
CA LEU A 184 5.97 -0.45 7.62
C LEU A 184 6.09 -0.51 6.10
N SER A 185 6.93 -1.39 5.59
CA SER A 185 7.06 -1.67 4.16
C SER A 185 6.97 -3.16 3.88
N GLY A 186 6.23 -3.56 2.85
CA GLY A 186 6.00 -4.94 2.46
C GLY A 186 6.39 -5.19 1.02
N VAL A 187 7.32 -6.13 0.80
CA VAL A 187 7.75 -6.56 -0.52
C VAL A 187 7.22 -7.96 -0.79
N PHE A 188 6.44 -8.11 -1.85
CA PHE A 188 5.93 -9.41 -2.28
C PHE A 188 6.65 -9.88 -3.54
N SER A 189 7.12 -11.13 -3.55
CA SER A 189 7.71 -11.77 -4.72
C SER A 189 7.10 -13.15 -4.94
N SER A 190 6.53 -13.37 -6.12
CA SER A 190 5.93 -14.64 -6.54
C SER A 190 6.96 -15.69 -6.96
#